data_AF-X1SWY5-F1
#
_entry.id   AF-X1SWY5-F1
#
_cell.length_a   1.000
_cell.length_b   1.000
_cell.length_c   1.000
_cell.angle_alpha   90.00
_cell.angle_beta   90.00
_cell.angle_gamma   90.00
#
_symmetry.space_group_name_H-M   'P 1'
#
loop_
_entity.id
_entity.type
_entity.pdbx_description
1 polymer ?
#
loop_
_entity_poly.entity_id
_entity_poly.type
_entity_poly.pdbx_seq_one_letter_code
_entity_poly.pdbx_strand_id
1 'polypeptide(L)'
;ALGNTYCTICMNLKHKTDINAMAQCLLLDKEKDLLGTLKVGQAVVKLQGRIARPFQIKVPEFAVEKGKVTDNHIMEHMQHIAPALPPQDFPDGSAAVKSEAVGSSDNEIAFLKDVEHNPESGIAARYKHLGLSVRQGQKVKAKLLEQGLIEEHQETTKTGRLRVIHFTEKGRALLSKAE
;
A
#
# COMPACT_ATOMS: atom_id res chain seq x y z
N ALA A 1 2.73 13.27 -6.55
CA ALA A 1 3.13 14.30 -7.52
C ALA A 1 2.72 13.83 -8.91
N LEU A 2 1.93 14.60 -9.66
CA LEU A 2 1.75 14.36 -11.08
C LEU A 2 2.96 14.96 -11.79
N GLY A 3 3.85 14.09 -12.25
CA GLY A 3 5.18 14.45 -12.72
C GLY A 3 5.19 15.34 -13.96
N ASN A 4 6.36 15.90 -14.28
CA ASN A 4 6.62 16.64 -15.51
C ASN A 4 6.40 15.73 -16.74
N THR A 5 5.16 15.67 -17.23
CA THR A 5 4.72 14.82 -18.33
C THR A 5 4.20 15.70 -19.45
N TYR A 6 4.68 15.44 -20.67
CA TYR A 6 4.24 16.24 -21.83
C TYR A 6 2.85 15.85 -22.32
N CYS A 7 2.56 14.54 -22.35
CA CYS A 7 1.32 13.97 -22.87
C CYS A 7 0.68 13.07 -21.81
N THR A 8 -0.60 13.32 -21.53
CA THR A 8 -1.44 12.46 -20.70
C THR A 8 -2.55 11.89 -21.56
N ILE A 9 -2.72 10.57 -21.56
CA ILE A 9 -3.78 9.86 -22.28
C ILE A 9 -4.63 9.13 -21.24
N CYS A 10 -5.95 9.33 -21.28
CA CYS A 10 -6.90 8.72 -20.37
C CYS A 10 -7.99 7.98 -21.14
N MET A 11 -8.16 6.69 -20.82
CA MET A 11 -9.21 5.83 -21.35
C MET A 11 -10.43 5.85 -20.41
N ASN A 12 -11.42 4.98 -20.63
CA ASN A 12 -12.58 4.87 -19.74
C ASN A 12 -12.15 4.53 -18.29
N LEU A 13 -12.71 5.25 -17.32
CA LEU A 13 -12.49 5.02 -15.88
C LEU A 13 -13.82 4.80 -15.14
N LYS A 14 -13.82 3.86 -14.17
CA LYS A 14 -15.01 3.49 -13.39
C LYS A 14 -15.06 4.10 -11.99
N HIS A 15 -13.92 4.22 -11.31
CA HIS A 15 -13.90 4.66 -9.92
C HIS A 15 -13.85 6.18 -9.80
N LYS A 16 -14.67 6.74 -8.89
CA LYS A 16 -14.76 8.19 -8.65
C LYS A 16 -13.40 8.80 -8.28
N THR A 17 -12.57 8.08 -7.53
CA THR A 17 -11.23 8.53 -7.16
C THR A 17 -10.34 8.70 -8.39
N ASP A 18 -10.33 7.71 -9.28
CA ASP A 18 -9.54 7.75 -10.51
C ASP A 18 -10.05 8.83 -11.48
N ILE A 19 -11.38 8.95 -11.61
CA ILE A 19 -12.02 10.00 -12.43
C ILE A 19 -11.60 11.38 -11.92
N ASN A 20 -11.65 11.63 -10.62
CA ASN A 20 -11.27 12.93 -10.05
C ASN A 20 -9.78 13.20 -10.22
N ALA A 21 -8.91 12.20 -9.98
CA ALA A 21 -7.47 12.35 -10.17
C ALA A 21 -7.14 12.68 -11.62
N MET A 22 -7.69 11.92 -12.58
CA MET A 22 -7.43 12.15 -14.00
C MET A 22 -8.08 13.41 -14.55
N ALA A 23 -9.24 13.81 -14.03
CA ALA A 23 -9.84 15.10 -14.38
C ALA A 23 -8.91 16.26 -14.00
N GLN A 24 -8.24 16.19 -12.83
CA GLN A 24 -7.23 17.18 -12.44
C GLN A 24 -6.02 17.16 -13.38
N CYS A 25 -5.53 15.98 -13.80
CA CYS A 25 -4.42 15.87 -14.76
C CYS A 25 -4.76 16.50 -16.12
N LEU A 26 -5.98 16.28 -16.58
CA LEU A 26 -6.46 16.68 -17.90
C LEU A 26 -6.98 18.12 -17.93
N LEU A 27 -7.11 18.78 -16.77
CA LEU A 27 -7.74 20.09 -16.58
C LEU A 27 -9.21 20.10 -17.03
N LEU A 28 -9.95 19.06 -16.62
CA LEU A 28 -11.39 18.91 -16.88
C LEU A 28 -12.20 19.41 -15.67
N ASP A 29 -12.59 20.67 -15.68
CA ASP A 29 -13.31 21.28 -14.55
C ASP A 29 -14.78 20.85 -14.47
N LYS A 30 -15.46 20.77 -15.62
CA LYS A 30 -16.92 20.53 -15.68
C LYS A 30 -17.30 19.20 -16.33
N GLU A 31 -16.46 18.65 -17.17
CA GLU A 31 -16.82 17.54 -18.06
C GLU A 31 -16.21 16.20 -17.62
N LYS A 32 -15.76 16.06 -16.38
CA LYS A 32 -15.08 14.83 -15.90
C LYS A 32 -15.89 13.55 -16.05
N ASP A 33 -17.22 13.64 -16.05
CA ASP A 33 -18.11 12.49 -16.23
C ASP A 33 -17.95 11.84 -17.62
N LEU A 34 -17.40 12.57 -18.61
CA LEU A 34 -17.07 12.01 -19.91
C LEU A 34 -16.12 10.81 -19.78
N LEU A 35 -15.21 10.82 -18.78
CA LEU A 35 -14.24 9.75 -18.56
C LEU A 35 -14.91 8.41 -18.23
N GLY A 36 -16.13 8.41 -17.67
CA GLY A 36 -16.91 7.20 -17.44
C GLY A 36 -17.70 6.71 -18.65
N THR A 37 -17.85 7.55 -19.67
CA THR A 37 -18.70 7.30 -20.85
C THR A 37 -17.91 6.99 -22.14
N LEU A 38 -16.58 7.09 -22.10
CA LEU A 38 -15.71 6.77 -23.24
C LEU A 38 -15.94 5.33 -23.71
N LYS A 39 -16.17 5.15 -25.01
CA LYS A 39 -16.30 3.80 -25.61
C LYS A 39 -14.93 3.16 -25.78
N VAL A 40 -14.91 1.84 -25.99
CA VAL A 40 -13.70 1.13 -26.43
C VAL A 40 -13.14 1.80 -27.69
N GLY A 41 -11.82 2.02 -27.70
CA GLY A 41 -11.15 2.75 -28.78
C GLY A 41 -11.29 4.27 -28.69
N GLN A 42 -11.72 4.84 -27.56
CA GLN A 42 -11.73 6.29 -27.33
C GLN A 42 -10.87 6.67 -26.13
N ALA A 43 -10.15 7.78 -26.26
CA ALA A 43 -9.35 8.34 -25.17
C ALA A 43 -9.43 9.87 -25.15
N VAL A 44 -9.21 10.48 -24.00
CA VAL A 44 -8.96 11.92 -23.87
C VAL A 44 -7.48 12.17 -23.67
N VAL A 45 -6.95 13.13 -24.42
CA VAL A 45 -5.54 13.50 -24.42
C VAL A 45 -5.39 14.93 -23.93
N LYS A 46 -4.42 15.17 -23.06
CA LYS A 46 -3.93 16.50 -22.71
C LYS A 46 -2.45 16.61 -23.05
N LEU A 47 -2.09 17.62 -23.83
CA LEU A 47 -0.72 18.02 -24.09
C LEU A 47 -0.36 19.26 -23.28
N GLN A 48 0.87 19.36 -22.77
CA GLN A 48 1.37 20.56 -22.08
C GLN A 48 1.93 21.64 -23.04
N GLY A 49 1.94 21.36 -24.34
CA GLY A 49 2.47 22.25 -25.37
C GLY A 49 1.39 22.94 -26.21
N ARG A 50 1.44 22.68 -27.52
CA ARG A 50 0.74 23.45 -28.57
C ARG A 50 -0.79 23.46 -28.46
N ILE A 51 -1.38 22.47 -27.79
CA ILE A 51 -2.83 22.33 -27.67
C ILE A 51 -3.21 22.54 -26.21
N ALA A 52 -3.78 23.71 -25.92
CA ALA A 52 -4.08 24.14 -24.56
C ALA A 52 -5.21 23.32 -23.91
N ARG A 53 -6.22 22.91 -24.68
CA ARG A 53 -7.38 22.18 -24.18
C ARG A 53 -7.25 20.67 -24.41
N PRO A 54 -7.75 19.83 -23.49
CA PRO A 54 -7.84 18.40 -23.73
C PRO A 54 -8.76 18.11 -24.93
N PHE A 55 -8.47 17.04 -25.65
CA PHE A 55 -9.23 16.63 -26.83
C PHE A 55 -9.39 15.11 -26.88
N GLN A 56 -10.47 14.65 -27.51
CA GLN A 56 -10.74 13.23 -27.67
C GLN A 56 -10.03 12.69 -28.92
N ILE A 57 -9.44 11.50 -28.81
CA ILE A 57 -8.88 10.73 -29.93
C ILE A 57 -9.61 9.40 -30.09
N LYS A 58 -9.48 8.81 -31.26
CA LYS A 58 -9.77 7.40 -31.51
C LYS A 58 -8.47 6.61 -31.45
N VAL A 59 -8.47 5.53 -30.69
CA VAL A 59 -7.35 4.60 -30.59
C VAL A 59 -7.68 3.39 -31.46
N PRO A 60 -6.84 3.08 -32.47
CA PRO A 60 -7.10 1.95 -33.35
C PRO A 60 -7.06 0.65 -32.57
N GLU A 61 -7.84 -0.32 -33.03
CA GLU A 61 -7.74 -1.68 -32.52
C GLU A 61 -6.35 -2.24 -32.81
N PHE A 62 -5.74 -2.83 -31.80
CA PHE A 62 -4.49 -3.56 -31.93
C PHE A 62 -4.75 -5.01 -31.52
N ALA A 63 -4.96 -5.87 -32.51
CA ALA A 63 -5.25 -7.28 -32.28
C ALA A 63 -4.01 -7.98 -31.71
N VAL A 64 -4.10 -8.47 -30.48
CA VAL A 64 -3.04 -9.25 -29.84
C VAL A 64 -3.41 -10.73 -29.90
N GLU A 65 -2.56 -11.52 -30.55
CA GLU A 65 -2.68 -12.98 -30.58
C GLU A 65 -2.16 -13.55 -29.24
N LYS A 66 -3.07 -14.03 -28.39
CA LYS A 66 -2.69 -14.66 -27.12
C LYS A 66 -1.80 -15.87 -27.39
N GLY A 67 -0.67 -15.95 -26.69
CA GLY A 67 0.32 -17.02 -26.85
C GLY A 67 1.41 -16.74 -27.88
N LYS A 68 1.31 -15.66 -28.67
CA LYS A 68 2.38 -15.23 -29.58
C LYS A 68 3.68 -14.85 -28.85
N VAL A 69 3.53 -14.28 -27.66
CA VAL A 69 4.64 -13.99 -26.75
C VAL A 69 4.46 -14.87 -25.52
N THR A 70 5.44 -15.74 -25.26
CA THR A 70 5.45 -16.65 -24.11
C THR A 70 6.25 -16.05 -22.96
N ASP A 71 6.06 -16.59 -21.76
CA ASP A 71 6.84 -16.16 -20.59
C ASP A 71 8.35 -16.37 -20.79
N ASN A 72 8.75 -17.42 -21.53
CA ASN A 72 10.15 -17.66 -21.89
C ASN A 72 10.70 -16.54 -22.78
N HIS A 73 9.94 -16.08 -23.78
CA HIS A 73 10.36 -14.96 -24.64
C HIS A 73 10.57 -13.68 -23.82
N ILE A 74 9.70 -13.41 -22.84
CA ILE A 74 9.83 -12.25 -21.95
C ILE A 74 11.06 -12.43 -21.05
N MET A 75 11.25 -13.60 -20.47
CA MET A 75 12.36 -13.90 -19.57
C MET A 75 13.71 -13.72 -20.27
N GLU A 76 13.88 -14.30 -21.47
CA GLU A 76 15.08 -14.15 -22.30
C GLU A 76 15.35 -12.68 -22.65
N HIS A 77 14.32 -11.94 -23.08
CA HIS A 77 14.47 -10.52 -23.44
C HIS A 77 14.86 -9.65 -22.22
N MET A 78 14.33 -9.96 -21.04
CA MET A 78 14.58 -9.19 -19.82
C MET A 78 15.97 -9.44 -19.20
N GLN A 79 16.67 -10.53 -19.55
CA GLN A 79 17.98 -10.87 -18.94
C GLN A 79 18.99 -9.72 -18.98
N HIS A 80 18.97 -8.93 -20.05
CA HIS A 80 19.90 -7.80 -20.24
C HIS A 80 19.36 -6.45 -19.77
N ILE A 81 18.06 -6.36 -19.45
CA ILE A 81 17.38 -5.11 -19.03
C ILE A 81 17.25 -5.06 -17.51
N ALA A 82 16.83 -6.17 -16.92
CA ALA A 82 16.66 -6.35 -15.50
C ALA A 82 17.22 -7.74 -15.13
N PRO A 83 18.52 -7.82 -14.77
CA PRO A 83 19.10 -9.07 -14.31
C PRO A 83 18.25 -9.61 -13.17
N ALA A 84 17.93 -10.91 -13.21
CA ALA A 84 17.07 -11.53 -12.22
C ALA A 84 17.59 -11.24 -10.81
N LEU A 85 16.87 -10.39 -10.07
CA LEU A 85 17.02 -10.35 -8.63
C LEU A 85 16.51 -11.69 -8.08
N PRO A 86 17.12 -12.22 -7.01
CA PRO A 86 16.57 -13.39 -6.33
C PRO A 86 15.09 -13.14 -6.02
N PRO A 87 14.22 -14.16 -6.11
CA PRO A 87 12.81 -14.01 -5.78
C PRO A 87 12.71 -13.39 -4.39
N GLN A 88 12.30 -12.13 -4.32
CA GLN A 88 11.83 -11.57 -3.07
C GLN A 88 10.38 -12.02 -2.98
N ASP A 89 10.03 -12.65 -1.86
CA ASP A 89 8.64 -12.93 -1.52
C ASP A 89 7.90 -11.59 -1.43
N PHE A 90 7.38 -11.12 -2.57
CA PHE A 90 6.42 -10.04 -2.58
C PHE A 90 5.18 -10.59 -1.88
N PRO A 91 4.69 -9.96 -0.80
CA PRO A 91 3.47 -10.40 -0.17
C PRO A 91 2.36 -10.33 -1.22
N ASP A 92 1.91 -11.49 -1.69
CA ASP A 92 0.85 -11.58 -2.67
C ASP A 92 -0.37 -10.81 -2.15
N GLY A 93 -0.80 -9.82 -2.92
CA GLY A 93 -2.03 -9.05 -2.64
C GLY A 93 -3.29 -9.91 -2.64
N SER A 94 -3.19 -11.17 -3.05
CA SER A 94 -4.16 -12.22 -2.76
C SER A 94 -3.77 -12.93 -1.47
N ALA A 95 -4.12 -12.31 -0.34
CA ALA A 95 -4.25 -13.06 0.90
C ALA A 95 -5.36 -14.11 0.69
N ALA A 96 -4.95 -15.30 0.25
CA ALA A 96 -5.69 -16.51 0.53
C ALA A 96 -5.94 -16.50 2.04
N VAL A 97 -7.19 -16.31 2.40
CA VAL A 97 -7.67 -16.39 3.77
C VAL A 97 -7.42 -17.81 4.24
N LYS A 98 -6.25 -18.04 4.84
CA LYS A 98 -6.07 -19.09 5.84
C LYS A 98 -6.61 -18.53 7.14
N SER A 99 -7.90 -18.69 7.36
CA SER A 99 -8.41 -18.92 8.72
C SER A 99 -7.87 -20.31 9.15
N GLU A 100 -7.54 -20.61 10.40
CA GLU A 100 -7.97 -20.02 11.65
C GLU A 100 -7.13 -20.58 12.82
N ALA A 101 -7.10 -19.81 13.92
CA ALA A 101 -7.24 -20.28 15.30
C ALA A 101 -6.04 -20.60 16.24
N VAL A 102 -4.76 -20.52 15.86
CA VAL A 102 -3.66 -20.76 16.85
C VAL A 102 -2.79 -19.53 17.18
N GLY A 103 -2.74 -18.50 16.34
CA GLY A 103 -1.71 -17.44 16.46
C GLY A 103 -2.10 -16.10 17.10
N SER A 104 -3.26 -15.93 17.75
CA SER A 104 -3.61 -14.60 18.33
C SER A 104 -2.95 -14.35 19.67
N SER A 105 -2.87 -15.35 20.54
CA SER A 105 -2.27 -15.21 21.87
C SER A 105 -0.75 -15.07 21.81
N ASP A 106 -0.09 -15.83 20.93
CA ASP A 106 1.38 -15.79 20.80
C ASP A 106 1.86 -14.42 20.32
N ASN A 107 1.12 -13.79 19.40
CA ASN A 107 1.45 -12.45 18.92
C ASN A 107 1.19 -11.37 19.96
N GLU A 108 0.16 -11.53 20.80
CA GLU A 108 -0.12 -10.61 21.92
C GLU A 108 0.99 -10.73 22.98
N ILE A 109 1.41 -11.95 23.35
CA ILE A 109 2.51 -12.20 24.29
C ILE A 109 3.85 -11.71 23.73
N ALA A 110 4.15 -11.99 22.46
CA ALA A 110 5.37 -11.52 21.81
C ALA A 110 5.43 -9.98 21.75
N PHE A 111 4.29 -9.33 21.49
CA PHE A 111 4.20 -7.87 21.52
C PHE A 111 4.49 -7.31 22.90
N LEU A 112 3.91 -7.90 23.96
CA LEU A 112 4.20 -7.49 25.33
C LEU A 112 5.68 -7.73 25.67
N LYS A 113 6.24 -8.91 25.37
CA LYS A 113 7.68 -9.18 25.60
C LYS A 113 8.59 -8.17 24.91
N ASP A 114 8.29 -7.78 23.66
CA ASP A 114 9.11 -6.78 22.96
C ASP A 114 8.99 -5.38 23.60
N VAL A 115 7.84 -5.03 24.21
CA VAL A 115 7.70 -3.77 24.96
C VAL A 115 8.59 -3.77 26.21
N GLU A 116 8.78 -4.92 26.85
CA GLU A 116 9.69 -5.06 27.99
C GLU A 116 11.17 -4.98 27.59
N HIS A 117 11.55 -5.68 26.52
CA HIS A 117 12.94 -5.72 26.07
C HIS A 117 13.38 -4.42 25.39
N ASN A 118 12.46 -3.72 24.72
CA ASN A 118 12.74 -2.53 23.93
C ASN A 118 11.78 -1.39 24.27
N PRO A 119 11.86 -0.77 25.46
CA PRO A 119 10.90 0.23 25.91
C PRO A 119 10.92 1.52 25.06
N GLU A 120 12.09 1.94 24.59
CA GLU A 120 12.24 3.16 23.78
C GLU A 120 11.91 2.96 22.29
N SER A 121 11.58 1.73 21.88
CA SER A 121 11.31 1.42 20.48
C SER A 121 9.96 1.97 20.02
N GLY A 122 9.99 2.77 18.96
CA GLY A 122 8.79 3.26 18.31
C GLY A 122 7.98 2.15 17.63
N ILE A 123 6.70 2.42 17.43
CA ILE A 123 5.72 1.46 16.88
C ILE A 123 6.19 0.79 15.57
N ALA A 124 6.77 1.56 14.65
CA ALA A 124 7.22 1.03 13.37
C ALA A 124 8.43 0.08 13.49
N ALA A 125 9.38 0.39 14.37
CA ALA A 125 10.53 -0.46 14.64
C ALA A 125 10.09 -1.76 15.33
N ARG A 126 9.16 -1.65 16.28
CA ARG A 126 8.51 -2.78 16.97
C ARG A 126 7.83 -3.76 16.01
N TYR A 127 7.06 -3.26 15.05
CA TYR A 127 6.45 -4.14 14.03
C TYR A 127 7.49 -4.88 13.19
N LYS A 128 8.62 -4.21 12.87
CA LYS A 128 9.71 -4.83 12.13
C LYS A 128 10.41 -5.92 12.93
N HIS A 129 10.66 -5.72 14.22
CA HIS A 129 11.28 -6.73 15.10
C HIS A 129 10.41 -7.97 15.24
N LEU A 130 9.10 -7.78 15.36
CA LEU A 130 8.12 -8.85 15.50
C LEU A 130 7.74 -9.51 14.16
N GLY A 131 8.29 -9.05 13.02
CA GLY A 131 7.91 -9.53 11.69
C GLY A 131 6.44 -9.29 11.34
N LEU A 132 5.78 -8.35 12.02
CA LEU A 132 4.36 -8.05 11.85
C LEU A 132 4.15 -7.03 10.73
N SER A 133 3.17 -7.28 9.87
CA SER A 133 2.68 -6.23 8.97
C SER A 133 2.07 -5.07 9.78
N VAL A 134 2.08 -3.85 9.22
CA VAL A 134 1.48 -2.68 9.87
C VAL A 134 0.03 -2.96 10.28
N ARG A 135 -0.75 -3.65 9.45
CA ARG A 135 -2.15 -3.97 9.74
C ARG A 135 -2.30 -4.97 10.89
N GLN A 136 -1.48 -6.02 10.92
CA GLN A 136 -1.48 -7.00 12.02
C GLN A 136 -1.02 -6.35 13.32
N GLY A 137 0.08 -5.59 13.28
CA GLY A 137 0.60 -4.87 14.43
C GLY A 137 -0.41 -3.86 15.00
N GLN A 138 -1.14 -3.14 14.15
CA GLN A 138 -2.21 -2.24 14.59
C GLN A 138 -3.39 -3.01 15.22
N LYS A 139 -3.76 -4.17 14.68
CA LYS A 139 -4.82 -5.01 15.24
C LYS A 139 -4.46 -5.54 16.63
N VAL A 140 -3.22 -6.02 16.82
CA VAL A 140 -2.71 -6.48 18.13
C VAL A 140 -2.64 -5.31 19.11
N LYS A 141 -2.07 -4.18 18.68
CA LYS A 141 -1.99 -2.96 19.51
C LYS A 141 -3.37 -2.47 19.95
N ALA A 142 -4.35 -2.43 19.04
CA ALA A 142 -5.71 -1.98 19.36
C ALA A 142 -6.37 -2.88 20.41
N LYS A 143 -6.22 -4.21 20.30
CA LYS A 143 -6.71 -5.15 21.32
C LYS A 143 -6.05 -4.94 22.68
N LEU A 144 -4.72 -4.79 22.73
CA LEU A 144 -3.99 -4.60 23.97
C LEU A 144 -4.33 -3.25 24.65
N LEU A 145 -4.59 -2.21 23.85
CA LEU A 145 -5.12 -0.92 24.33
C LEU A 145 -6.53 -1.07 24.89
N GLU A 146 -7.42 -1.79 24.19
CA GLU A 146 -8.80 -2.04 24.64
C GLU A 146 -8.85 -2.86 25.93
N GLN A 147 -7.93 -3.82 26.09
CA GLN A 147 -7.74 -4.59 27.32
C GLN A 147 -7.03 -3.80 28.44
N GLY A 148 -6.55 -2.58 28.16
CA GLY A 148 -5.86 -1.73 29.13
C GLY A 148 -4.51 -2.28 29.59
N LEU A 149 -3.83 -3.07 28.75
CA LEU A 149 -2.53 -3.68 29.06
C LEU A 149 -1.35 -2.79 28.68
N ILE A 150 -1.57 -1.84 27.77
CA ILE A 150 -0.56 -0.91 27.28
C ILE A 150 -1.14 0.51 27.17
N GLU A 151 -0.28 1.52 27.32
CA GLU A 151 -0.59 2.94 27.13
C GLU A 151 0.33 3.54 26.05
N GLU A 152 -0.22 4.41 25.20
CA GLU A 152 0.54 5.11 24.15
C GLU A 152 0.91 6.52 24.62
N HIS A 153 2.21 6.82 24.63
CA HIS A 153 2.73 8.15 24.91
C HIS A 153 3.41 8.74 23.67
N GLN A 154 3.21 10.04 23.45
CA GLN A 154 3.96 10.79 22.45
C GLN A 154 5.12 11.50 23.13
N GLU A 155 6.33 11.09 22.82
CA GLU A 155 7.53 11.74 23.28
C GLU A 155 8.14 12.58 22.16
N THR A 156 8.68 13.75 22.52
CA THR A 156 9.39 14.61 21.57
C THR A 156 10.87 14.34 21.73
N THR A 157 11.47 13.62 20.78
CA THR A 157 12.90 13.32 20.75
C THR A 157 13.64 14.36 19.91
N LYS A 158 14.98 14.37 20.00
CA LYS A 158 15.85 15.31 19.25
C LYS A 158 15.67 15.26 17.72
N THR A 159 15.08 14.18 17.20
CA THR A 159 14.86 13.91 15.77
C THR A 159 13.38 13.94 15.34
N GLY A 160 12.44 14.22 16.24
CA GLY A 160 11.01 14.36 15.91
C GLY A 160 10.05 13.91 17.01
N ARG A 161 8.82 13.56 16.63
CA ARG A 161 7.80 13.01 17.54
C ARG A 161 7.82 11.49 17.44
N LEU A 162 8.07 10.80 18.54
CA LEU A 162 8.07 9.35 18.63
C LEU A 162 6.85 8.89 19.44
N ARG A 163 6.12 7.90 18.91
CA ARG A 163 5.06 7.22 19.65
C ARG A 163 5.67 5.99 20.34
N VAL A 164 5.73 6.04 21.66
CA VAL A 164 6.27 5.02 22.54
C VAL A 164 5.12 4.33 23.25
N ILE A 165 5.30 3.06 23.62
CA ILE A 165 4.30 2.26 24.31
C ILE A 165 4.87 1.89 25.68
N HIS A 166 4.12 2.20 26.74
CA HIS A 166 4.43 1.79 28.10
C HIS A 166 3.43 0.74 28.60
N PHE A 167 3.87 -0.09 29.53
CA PHE A 167 2.97 -1.02 30.22
C PHE A 167 2.15 -0.32 31.30
N THR A 168 0.90 -0.72 31.40
CA THR A 168 0.10 -0.48 32.60
C THR A 168 0.47 -1.49 33.69
N GLU A 169 0.10 -1.21 34.95
CA GLU A 169 0.28 -2.16 36.06
C GLU A 169 -0.38 -3.52 35.80
N LYS A 170 -1.51 -3.52 35.06
CA LYS A 170 -2.22 -4.73 34.62
C LYS A 170 -1.45 -5.51 33.55
N GLY A 171 -0.78 -4.82 32.63
CA GLY A 171 0.05 -5.42 31.59
C GLY A 171 1.25 -6.19 32.17
N ARG A 172 1.93 -5.61 33.18
CA ARG A 172 3.06 -6.28 33.84
C ARG A 172 2.63 -7.53 34.62
N ALA A 173 1.48 -7.49 35.29
CA ALA A 173 0.96 -8.61 36.08
C ALA A 173 0.51 -9.83 35.24
N LEU A 174 0.17 -9.62 33.96
CA LEU A 174 -0.13 -10.71 33.04
C LEU A 174 1.14 -11.35 32.47
N LEU A 175 2.20 -10.56 32.26
CA LEU A 175 3.47 -11.07 31.79
C LEU A 175 4.13 -11.98 32.84
N SER A 176 4.08 -11.60 34.12
CA SER A 176 4.62 -12.40 35.23
C SER A 176 3.84 -13.68 35.53
N LYS A 177 2.61 -13.82 35.02
CA LYS A 177 1.80 -15.04 35.11
C LYS A 177 1.94 -15.96 33.90
N ALA A 178 2.62 -15.50 32.85
CA ALA A 178 2.83 -16.24 31.61
C ALA A 178 4.25 -16.85 31.50
N GLU A 179 5.08 -16.67 32.54
CA GLU A 179 6.28 -17.47 32.82
C GLU A 179 5.93 -18.70 33.67
#